data_AF-A0AAE5CNC1-F1
#
_entry.id   AF-A0AAE5CNC1-F1
#
_cell.length_a   1.000
_cell.length_b   1.000
_cell.length_c   1.000
_cell.angle_alpha   90.00
_cell.angle_beta   90.00
_cell.angle_gamma   90.00
#
_symmetry.space_group_name_H-M   'P 1'
#
loop_
_entity.id
_entity.type
_entity.pdbx_description
1 polymer ?
#
loop_
_entity_poly.entity_id
_entity_poly.type
_entity_poly.pdbx_seq_one_letter_code
_entity_poly.pdbx_strand_id
1 'polypeptide(L)'
;MKDVVRSLISELMVYPRLVARVFPLVRRELGMWKRRAGCIPDGELRKQALASISSKAFHCMGGSVLALLNPPHLRKLVKAIVAVQTVSDYLDNLCDRATVSSTWANDPSMDAACKGFVACMSIHEAFRCAVDPTRPLAPFYRLYPAEHPEGDGGYLDALVEESRGVLRDLPSYNAALPRVNYLAGLYCELQSIKHLSPAIRGGLMEEWHRARWVGDLRPDECSLPLPEIVSQGLSPLGEEGDCRASAPYRSNARHDDTVNAGSTDLGIGRITLPWWEFATATGSTLGIFALLCASSWPQDTPRDPGASRDIPRTPGPNEKAEYGVPGGPRFPAASSDTSRTTRRAEHLSDLFSAYFPFISGLHILLDYYIDREEDRLGGDLNFVSAYPSPEARVAGLLKFVDRSLDAASNLPRAWLHLAVVRGLLAMYLSDPKVRATGISSEARELARRGGPLVRALLFACGLVRKVVGF
;
A
#
# COMPACT_ATOMS: atom_id res chain seq x y z
N MET A 1 -22.44 -23.97 -7.39
CA MET A 1 -22.00 -24.73 -6.18
C MET A 1 -20.58 -25.32 -6.35
N LYS A 2 -20.28 -26.03 -7.44
CA LYS A 2 -18.94 -26.59 -7.69
C LYS A 2 -17.82 -25.54 -7.73
N ASP A 3 -18.05 -24.39 -8.37
CA ASP A 3 -17.05 -23.32 -8.48
C ASP A 3 -16.77 -22.61 -7.16
N VAL A 4 -17.82 -22.41 -6.34
CA VAL A 4 -17.69 -21.85 -4.99
C VAL A 4 -16.86 -22.78 -4.09
N VAL A 5 -17.14 -24.09 -4.13
CA VAL A 5 -16.37 -25.09 -3.38
C VAL A 5 -14.92 -25.14 -3.86
N ARG A 6 -14.67 -25.13 -5.18
CA ARG A 6 -13.31 -25.10 -5.74
C ARG A 6 -12.56 -23.83 -5.34
N SER A 7 -13.21 -22.67 -5.34
CA SER A 7 -12.62 -21.40 -4.90
C SER A 7 -12.22 -21.46 -3.42
N LEU A 8 -13.12 -21.96 -2.56
CA LEU A 8 -12.84 -22.12 -1.12
C LEU A 8 -11.69 -23.10 -0.85
N ILE A 9 -11.63 -24.23 -1.57
CA ILE A 9 -10.50 -25.17 -1.48
C ILE A 9 -9.20 -24.47 -1.92
N SER A 10 -9.25 -23.70 -3.01
CA SER A 10 -8.07 -22.97 -3.51
C SER A 10 -7.57 -21.94 -2.50
N GLU A 11 -8.49 -21.23 -1.85
CA GLU A 11 -8.21 -20.28 -0.77
C GLU A 11 -7.59 -20.99 0.44
N LEU A 12 -8.17 -22.10 0.90
CA LEU A 12 -7.64 -22.89 2.00
C LEU A 12 -6.23 -23.41 1.72
N MET A 13 -5.89 -23.70 0.46
CA MET A 13 -4.54 -24.12 0.06
C MET A 13 -3.51 -22.97 0.04
N VAL A 14 -3.92 -21.71 0.19
CA VAL A 14 -2.99 -20.57 0.28
C VAL A 14 -2.16 -20.65 1.55
N TYR A 15 -2.80 -20.86 2.70
CA TYR A 15 -2.15 -20.87 4.01
C TYR A 15 -1.04 -21.93 4.17
N PRO A 16 -1.25 -23.22 3.81
CA PRO A 16 -0.16 -24.20 3.87
C PRO A 16 0.95 -23.89 2.84
N ARG A 17 0.62 -23.33 1.66
CA ARG A 17 1.64 -22.91 0.67
C ARG A 17 2.46 -21.71 1.16
N LEU A 18 1.83 -20.78 1.86
CA LEU A 18 2.49 -19.65 2.51
C LEU A 18 3.54 -20.18 3.51
N VAL A 19 3.14 -21.09 4.41
CA VAL A 19 4.05 -21.67 5.40
C VAL A 19 5.14 -22.53 4.75
N ALA A 20 4.80 -23.40 3.81
CA ALA A 20 5.73 -24.39 3.26
C ALA A 20 6.65 -23.84 2.15
N ARG A 21 6.21 -22.83 1.39
CA ARG A 21 6.96 -22.33 0.22
C ARG A 21 7.43 -20.90 0.36
N VAL A 22 6.64 -20.02 0.99
CA VAL A 22 6.96 -18.58 1.06
C VAL A 22 7.84 -18.29 2.28
N PHE A 23 7.44 -18.74 3.48
CA PHE A 23 8.19 -18.44 4.72
C PHE A 23 9.66 -18.88 4.68
N PRO A 24 10.04 -20.06 4.13
CA PRO A 24 11.45 -20.44 4.02
C PRO A 24 12.25 -19.49 3.11
N LEU A 25 11.64 -19.01 2.02
CA LEU A 25 12.28 -18.05 1.11
C LEU A 25 12.46 -16.70 1.82
N VAL A 26 11.41 -16.19 2.47
CA VAL A 26 11.48 -14.92 3.21
C VAL A 26 12.55 -14.97 4.30
N ARG A 27 12.58 -16.04 5.12
CA ARG A 27 13.60 -16.20 6.16
C ARG A 27 15.02 -16.24 5.61
N ARG A 28 15.22 -16.84 4.43
CA ARG A 28 16.53 -16.88 3.78
C ARG A 28 16.97 -15.49 3.33
N GLU A 29 16.09 -14.73 2.68
CA GLU A 29 16.38 -13.36 2.26
C GLU A 29 16.62 -12.44 3.47
N LEU A 30 15.75 -12.48 4.48
CA LEU A 30 15.94 -11.70 5.73
C LEU A 30 17.21 -12.10 6.48
N GLY A 31 17.58 -13.38 6.48
CA GLY A 31 18.83 -13.85 7.10
C GLY A 31 20.07 -13.29 6.40
N MET A 32 20.02 -13.12 5.07
CA MET A 32 21.07 -12.44 4.31
C MET A 32 21.15 -10.96 4.68
N TRP A 33 20.02 -10.25 4.66
CA TRP A 33 19.97 -8.83 5.00
C TRP A 33 20.37 -8.56 6.45
N LYS A 34 20.00 -9.44 7.39
CA LYS A 34 20.43 -9.34 8.79
C LYS A 34 21.95 -9.43 8.94
N ARG A 35 22.61 -10.32 8.19
CA ARG A 35 24.09 -10.40 8.22
C ARG A 35 24.72 -9.12 7.68
N ARG A 36 24.20 -8.59 6.56
CA ARG A 36 24.68 -7.33 5.98
C ARG A 36 24.45 -6.14 6.91
N ALA A 37 23.28 -6.06 7.54
CA ALA A 37 22.96 -5.04 8.54
C ALA A 37 23.94 -5.09 9.72
N GLY A 38 24.37 -6.28 10.15
CA GLY A 38 25.39 -6.45 11.19
C GLY A 38 26.77 -5.87 10.85
N CYS A 39 27.04 -5.59 9.57
CA CYS A 39 28.28 -4.97 9.09
C CYS A 39 28.15 -3.46 8.86
N ILE A 40 27.00 -2.85 9.11
CA ILE A 40 26.82 -1.39 9.00
C ILE A 40 27.82 -0.69 9.93
N PRO A 41 28.64 0.27 9.46
CA PRO A 41 29.64 0.96 10.30
C PRO A 41 29.01 1.79 11.42
N ASP A 42 28.04 2.65 11.08
CA ASP A 42 27.35 3.50 12.03
C ASP A 42 26.56 2.69 13.07
N GLY A 43 26.82 2.93 14.36
CA GLY A 43 26.26 2.14 15.44
C GLY A 43 24.74 2.24 15.54
N GLU A 44 24.19 3.43 15.31
CA GLU A 44 22.75 3.67 15.41
C GLU A 44 22.04 3.17 14.15
N LEU A 45 22.57 3.43 12.95
CA LEU A 45 22.00 2.88 11.72
C LEU A 45 21.99 1.35 11.74
N ARG A 46 23.07 0.72 12.24
CA ARG A 46 23.16 -0.73 12.44
C ARG A 46 22.07 -1.24 13.37
N LYS A 47 21.90 -0.59 14.52
CA LYS A 47 20.87 -0.95 15.50
C LYS A 47 19.48 -0.87 14.89
N GLN A 48 19.17 0.22 14.18
CA GLN A 48 17.86 0.41 13.57
C GLN A 48 17.56 -0.59 12.44
N ALA A 49 18.56 -0.92 11.61
CA ALA A 49 18.42 -1.94 10.55
C ALA A 49 18.25 -3.36 11.11
N LEU A 50 18.95 -3.71 12.19
CA LEU A 50 18.78 -5.01 12.85
C LEU A 50 17.42 -5.10 13.54
N ALA A 51 16.99 -4.01 14.19
CA ALA A 51 15.69 -3.92 14.84
C ALA A 51 14.55 -4.13 13.82
N SER A 52 14.57 -3.41 12.69
CA SER A 52 13.53 -3.52 11.66
C SER A 52 13.36 -4.95 11.14
N ILE A 53 14.45 -5.71 10.94
CA ILE A 53 14.35 -7.12 10.54
C ILE A 53 13.80 -8.00 11.67
N SER A 54 14.25 -7.78 12.91
CA SER A 54 13.92 -8.67 14.02
C SER A 54 12.47 -8.53 14.52
N SER A 55 11.93 -7.31 14.56
CA SER A 55 10.57 -7.06 15.06
C SER A 55 9.51 -7.04 13.96
N LYS A 56 9.88 -6.73 12.71
CA LYS A 56 8.92 -6.53 11.60
C LYS A 56 8.97 -7.61 10.52
N ALA A 57 9.60 -8.76 10.79
CA ALA A 57 9.69 -9.88 9.84
C ALA A 57 8.33 -10.35 9.27
N PHE A 58 7.24 -10.17 10.02
CA PHE A 58 5.89 -10.55 9.60
C PHE A 58 5.35 -9.70 8.45
N HIS A 59 5.80 -8.45 8.27
CA HIS A 59 5.45 -7.63 7.11
C HIS A 59 5.94 -8.30 5.81
N CYS A 60 7.19 -8.75 5.79
CA CYS A 60 7.77 -9.47 4.66
C CYS A 60 7.04 -10.80 4.39
N MET A 61 6.68 -11.54 5.44
CA MET A 61 5.96 -12.80 5.34
C MET A 61 4.55 -12.62 4.77
N GLY A 62 3.82 -11.62 5.27
CA GLY A 62 2.47 -11.26 4.82
C GLY A 62 2.47 -10.76 3.38
N GLY A 63 3.30 -9.76 3.04
CA GLY A 63 3.36 -9.20 1.69
C GLY A 63 3.74 -10.24 0.62
N SER A 64 4.60 -11.19 0.97
CA SER A 64 5.07 -12.24 0.05
C SER A 64 4.02 -13.28 -0.31
N VAL A 65 2.84 -13.31 0.34
CA VAL A 65 1.72 -14.19 -0.08
C VAL A 65 1.30 -13.93 -1.52
N LEU A 66 1.41 -12.67 -1.98
CA LEU A 66 1.02 -12.24 -3.32
C LEU A 66 1.89 -12.85 -4.41
N ALA A 67 3.13 -13.25 -4.08
CA ALA A 67 4.01 -13.95 -5.00
C ALA A 67 3.46 -15.32 -5.43
N LEU A 68 2.50 -15.89 -4.68
CA LEU A 68 1.77 -17.09 -5.08
C LEU A 68 0.85 -16.88 -6.30
N LEU A 69 0.60 -15.63 -6.71
CA LEU A 69 -0.04 -15.34 -8.01
C LEU A 69 0.78 -15.92 -9.16
N ASN A 70 2.12 -15.91 -9.08
CA ASN A 70 2.99 -16.39 -10.14
C ASN A 70 4.05 -17.38 -9.61
N PRO A 71 3.68 -18.66 -9.40
CA PRO A 71 4.58 -19.67 -8.87
C PRO A 71 5.92 -19.83 -9.62
N PRO A 72 5.98 -19.73 -10.96
CA PRO A 72 7.25 -19.71 -11.69
C PRO A 72 8.22 -18.59 -11.26
N HIS A 73 7.70 -17.41 -10.91
CA HIS A 73 8.50 -16.25 -10.49
C HIS A 73 8.60 -16.10 -8.97
N LEU A 74 8.05 -17.04 -8.19
CA LEU A 74 7.92 -16.97 -6.73
C LEU A 74 9.20 -16.50 -6.04
N ARG A 75 10.35 -17.11 -6.36
CA ARG A 75 11.62 -16.77 -5.73
C ARG A 75 12.07 -15.33 -6.04
N LYS A 76 11.93 -14.89 -7.30
CA LYS A 76 12.28 -13.52 -7.71
C LYS A 76 11.35 -12.51 -7.03
N LEU A 77 10.04 -12.77 -7.04
CA LEU A 77 9.04 -11.91 -6.41
C LEU A 77 9.25 -11.79 -4.89
N VAL A 78 9.50 -12.90 -4.18
CA VAL A 78 9.82 -12.86 -2.75
C VAL A 78 11.07 -12.01 -2.49
N LYS A 79 12.11 -12.15 -3.33
CA LYS A 79 13.34 -11.35 -3.21
C LYS A 79 13.05 -9.85 -3.30
N ALA A 80 12.28 -9.43 -4.30
CA ALA A 80 11.89 -8.03 -4.48
C ALA A 80 11.00 -7.51 -3.34
N ILE A 81 9.99 -8.28 -2.93
CA ILE A 81 9.06 -7.90 -1.85
C ILE A 81 9.82 -7.74 -0.54
N VAL A 82 10.70 -8.70 -0.19
CA VAL A 82 11.50 -8.62 1.03
C VAL A 82 12.42 -7.40 1.00
N ALA A 83 13.07 -7.11 -0.13
CA ALA A 83 13.92 -5.93 -0.26
C ALA A 83 13.12 -4.63 -0.06
N VAL A 84 12.01 -4.44 -0.81
CA VAL A 84 11.17 -3.23 -0.69
C VAL A 84 10.58 -3.08 0.71
N GLN A 85 10.09 -4.16 1.32
CA GLN A 85 9.53 -4.10 2.67
C GLN A 85 10.62 -3.82 3.72
N THR A 86 11.81 -4.39 3.56
CA THR A 86 12.94 -4.11 4.47
C THR A 86 13.40 -2.65 4.37
N VAL A 87 13.37 -2.05 3.17
CA VAL A 87 13.57 -0.60 3.01
C VAL A 87 12.52 0.16 3.81
N SER A 88 11.23 -0.11 3.59
CA SER A 88 10.12 0.51 4.30
C SER A 88 10.27 0.43 5.83
N ASP A 89 10.47 -0.78 6.37
CA ASP A 89 10.58 -1.01 7.81
C ASP A 89 11.83 -0.34 8.41
N TYR A 90 12.94 -0.29 7.67
CA TYR A 90 14.16 0.38 8.11
C TYR A 90 13.99 1.90 8.13
N LEU A 91 13.42 2.49 7.08
CA LEU A 91 13.18 3.93 6.99
C LEU A 91 12.19 4.43 8.04
N ASP A 92 11.16 3.65 8.34
CA ASP A 92 10.22 3.91 9.43
C ASP A 92 10.97 4.02 10.78
N ASN A 93 11.81 3.03 11.12
CA ASN A 93 12.66 3.09 12.31
C ASN A 93 13.59 4.32 12.34
N LEU A 94 14.14 4.71 11.17
CA LEU A 94 15.02 5.86 11.07
C LEU A 94 14.26 7.18 11.27
N CYS A 95 13.08 7.37 10.65
CA CYS A 95 12.29 8.58 10.88
C CYS A 95 11.79 8.64 12.33
N ASP A 96 11.33 7.53 12.92
CA ASP A 96 11.01 7.45 14.36
C ASP A 96 12.19 7.88 15.22
N ARG A 97 13.40 7.36 14.95
CA ARG A 97 14.58 7.74 15.73
C ARG A 97 14.96 9.21 15.53
N ALA A 98 14.88 9.71 14.30
CA ALA A 98 15.13 11.10 13.99
C ALA A 98 14.15 12.03 14.72
N THR A 99 12.91 11.60 15.00
CA THR A 99 12.00 12.39 15.82
C THR A 99 12.51 12.60 17.25
N VAL A 100 13.28 11.65 17.78
CA VAL A 100 13.83 11.76 19.14
C VAL A 100 15.08 12.63 19.17
N SER A 101 15.90 12.60 18.11
CA SER A 101 17.18 13.29 18.09
C SER A 101 17.15 14.69 17.47
N SER A 102 16.11 15.03 16.70
CA SER A 102 16.09 16.26 15.90
C SER A 102 15.30 17.37 16.58
N THR A 103 15.82 18.60 16.47
CA THR A 103 15.16 19.80 17.02
C THR A 103 13.79 20.06 16.37
N TRP A 104 13.61 19.72 15.09
CA TRP A 104 12.36 19.97 14.36
C TRP A 104 11.19 19.09 14.82
N ALA A 105 11.44 17.95 15.45
CA ALA A 105 10.40 16.98 15.76
C ALA A 105 9.55 17.38 16.97
N ASN A 106 10.06 18.26 17.83
CA ASN A 106 9.33 18.78 18.99
C ASN A 106 8.92 20.26 18.81
N ASP A 107 9.39 20.92 17.75
CA ASP A 107 9.04 22.30 17.43
C ASP A 107 7.75 22.34 16.58
N PRO A 108 6.65 22.98 17.07
CA PRO A 108 5.41 23.12 16.32
C PRO A 108 5.46 24.23 15.26
N SER A 109 6.59 24.88 15.03
CA SER A 109 6.72 25.89 13.99
C SER A 109 6.61 25.29 12.59
N MET A 110 6.03 26.05 11.65
CA MET A 110 5.93 25.61 10.26
C MET A 110 7.30 25.45 9.60
N ASP A 111 8.30 26.26 10.00
CA ASP A 111 9.68 26.13 9.53
C ASP A 111 10.29 24.78 9.92
N ALA A 112 10.12 24.37 11.19
CA ALA A 112 10.53 23.04 11.65
C ALA A 112 9.78 21.92 10.91
N ALA A 113 8.46 22.06 10.73
CA ALA A 113 7.64 21.11 9.99
C ALA A 113 8.15 20.90 8.56
N CYS A 114 8.45 21.98 7.84
CA CYS A 114 9.01 21.95 6.49
C CYS A 114 10.36 21.22 6.47
N LYS A 115 11.28 21.56 7.38
CA LYS A 115 12.60 20.91 7.47
C LYS A 115 12.48 19.41 7.76
N GLY A 116 11.64 19.03 8.72
CA GLY A 116 11.38 17.64 9.08
C GLY A 116 10.78 16.84 7.93
N PHE A 117 9.79 17.43 7.24
CA PHE A 117 9.17 16.81 6.08
C PHE A 117 10.20 16.57 4.96
N VAL A 118 11.01 17.58 4.64
CA VAL A 118 12.04 17.50 3.58
C VAL A 118 13.11 16.46 3.94
N ALA A 119 13.54 16.40 5.20
CA ALA A 119 14.50 15.41 5.67
C ALA A 119 13.96 13.98 5.58
N CYS A 120 12.73 13.72 6.05
CA CYS A 120 12.13 12.38 5.97
C CYS A 120 11.80 12.02 4.51
N MET A 121 11.38 12.96 3.66
CA MET A 121 11.21 12.72 2.21
C MET A 121 12.53 12.38 1.52
N SER A 122 13.63 13.04 1.90
CA SER A 122 14.96 12.79 1.32
C SER A 122 15.40 11.34 1.53
N ILE A 123 15.20 10.78 2.72
CA ILE A 123 15.57 9.38 2.97
C ILE A 123 14.54 8.41 2.36
N HIS A 124 13.26 8.78 2.31
CA HIS A 124 12.20 8.01 1.64
C HIS A 124 12.33 7.94 0.11
N GLU A 125 13.19 8.76 -0.49
CA GLU A 125 13.58 8.60 -1.89
C GLU A 125 14.16 7.19 -2.15
N ALA A 126 14.76 6.53 -1.14
CA ALA A 126 15.19 5.14 -1.24
C ALA A 126 14.01 4.19 -1.50
N PHE A 127 12.87 4.38 -0.81
CA PHE A 127 11.66 3.58 -1.06
C PHE A 127 11.13 3.79 -2.49
N ARG A 128 11.11 5.04 -2.96
CA ARG A 128 10.71 5.37 -4.34
C ARG A 128 11.65 4.73 -5.37
N CYS A 129 12.96 4.74 -5.12
CA CYS A 129 13.95 4.09 -5.98
C CYS A 129 13.83 2.55 -5.95
N ALA A 130 13.47 1.97 -4.80
CA ALA A 130 13.28 0.53 -4.63
C ALA A 130 12.11 -0.01 -5.48
N VAL A 131 11.11 0.81 -5.76
CA VAL A 131 9.95 0.43 -6.58
C VAL A 131 9.99 0.98 -8.00
N ASP A 132 10.96 1.81 -8.35
CA ASP A 132 11.08 2.36 -9.71
C ASP A 132 12.51 2.14 -10.23
N PRO A 133 12.75 1.10 -11.06
CA PRO A 133 14.08 0.81 -11.61
C PRO A 133 14.59 1.86 -12.60
N THR A 134 13.75 2.80 -13.05
CA THR A 134 14.12 3.89 -13.96
C THR A 134 14.50 5.17 -13.21
N ARG A 135 14.10 5.28 -11.94
CA ARG A 135 14.43 6.42 -11.08
C ARG A 135 15.93 6.49 -10.82
N PRO A 136 16.59 7.65 -10.98
CA PRO A 136 18.00 7.82 -10.62
C PRO A 136 18.21 7.59 -9.12
N LEU A 137 19.33 6.96 -8.75
CA LEU A 137 19.71 6.84 -7.34
C LEU A 137 20.09 8.21 -6.78
N ALA A 138 19.64 8.49 -5.56
CA ALA A 138 19.94 9.71 -4.84
C ALA A 138 20.83 9.41 -3.63
N PRO A 139 21.61 10.37 -3.12
CA PRO A 139 22.29 10.23 -1.83
C PRO A 139 21.25 10.29 -0.70
N PHE A 140 20.67 9.15 -0.34
CA PHE A 140 19.49 9.05 0.54
C PHE A 140 19.71 9.70 1.91
N TYR A 141 20.91 9.58 2.46
CA TYR A 141 21.29 10.13 3.78
C TYR A 141 21.70 11.60 3.75
N ARG A 142 21.58 12.33 2.63
CA ARG A 142 22.06 13.73 2.49
C ARG A 142 21.57 14.65 3.61
N LEU A 143 20.32 14.48 4.05
CA LEU A 143 19.70 15.29 5.11
C LEU A 143 19.48 14.51 6.40
N TYR A 144 19.97 13.27 6.48
CA TYR A 144 19.85 12.44 7.67
C TYR A 144 21.09 12.60 8.55
N PRO A 145 20.94 12.81 9.87
CA PRO A 145 22.06 13.03 10.78
C PRO A 145 22.79 11.71 11.13
N ALA A 146 23.46 11.09 10.15
CA ALA A 146 24.32 9.94 10.41
C ALA A 146 25.57 10.36 11.19
N GLU A 147 26.00 9.55 12.15
CA GLU A 147 27.15 9.86 13.03
C GLU A 147 28.47 9.43 12.38
N HIS A 148 28.45 8.38 11.54
CA HIS A 148 29.63 7.85 10.88
C HIS A 148 29.77 8.38 9.42
N PRO A 149 30.97 8.77 8.95
CA PRO A 149 31.18 9.26 7.58
C PRO A 149 30.78 8.28 6.47
N GLU A 150 30.92 6.98 6.73
CA GLU A 150 30.49 5.91 5.81
C GLU A 150 29.00 5.56 5.92
N GLY A 151 28.26 6.21 6.83
CA GLY A 151 26.85 5.96 7.08
C GLY A 151 26.55 4.48 7.30
N ASP A 152 25.64 3.94 6.48
CA ASP A 152 25.23 2.54 6.57
C ASP A 152 26.14 1.56 5.79
N GLY A 153 27.23 2.03 5.18
CA GLY A 153 28.13 1.20 4.38
C GLY A 153 27.50 0.68 3.08
N GLY A 154 26.50 1.37 2.52
CA GLY A 154 25.80 0.98 1.30
C GLY A 154 24.81 -0.17 1.52
N TYR A 155 24.23 -0.26 2.72
CA TYR A 155 23.21 -1.26 3.06
C TYR A 155 21.88 -0.95 2.36
N LEU A 156 21.41 0.28 2.47
CA LEU A 156 20.19 0.79 1.86
C LEU A 156 20.30 0.77 0.33
N ASP A 157 21.40 1.24 -0.24
CA ASP A 157 21.67 1.17 -1.68
C ASP A 157 21.53 -0.26 -2.22
N ALA A 158 22.05 -1.25 -1.49
CA ALA A 158 21.96 -2.63 -1.93
C ALA A 158 20.57 -3.24 -1.81
N LEU A 159 19.80 -2.87 -0.78
CA LEU A 159 18.39 -3.25 -0.71
C LEU A 159 17.61 -2.68 -1.91
N VAL A 160 17.83 -1.41 -2.23
CA VAL A 160 17.22 -0.73 -3.37
C VAL A 160 17.63 -1.40 -4.69
N GLU A 161 18.91 -1.69 -4.87
CA GLU A 161 19.37 -2.33 -6.10
C GLU A 161 18.89 -3.78 -6.23
N GLU A 162 18.72 -4.50 -5.12
CA GLU A 162 18.17 -5.86 -5.12
C GLU A 162 16.75 -5.88 -5.69
N SER A 163 15.87 -4.98 -5.22
CA SER A 163 14.53 -4.90 -5.78
C SER A 163 14.59 -4.46 -7.23
N ARG A 164 15.29 -3.36 -7.55
CA ARG A 164 15.41 -2.83 -8.92
C ARG A 164 15.89 -3.89 -9.92
N GLY A 165 16.87 -4.70 -9.54
CA GLY A 165 17.38 -5.82 -10.35
C GLY A 165 16.28 -6.80 -10.74
N VAL A 166 15.41 -7.16 -9.80
CA VAL A 166 14.24 -8.00 -10.10
C VAL A 166 13.21 -7.25 -10.95
N LEU A 167 12.94 -5.97 -10.66
CA LEU A 167 11.89 -5.21 -11.35
C LEU A 167 12.19 -4.98 -12.82
N ARG A 168 13.46 -4.82 -13.20
CA ARG A 168 13.89 -4.74 -14.60
C ARG A 168 13.57 -6.00 -15.41
N ASP A 169 13.59 -7.16 -14.75
CA ASP A 169 13.32 -8.46 -15.38
C ASP A 169 11.82 -8.76 -15.54
N LEU A 170 10.92 -7.99 -14.92
CA LEU A 170 9.50 -8.28 -14.94
C LEU A 170 8.85 -7.84 -16.27
N PRO A 171 8.23 -8.76 -17.04
CA PRO A 171 7.83 -8.52 -18.44
C PRO A 171 6.90 -7.33 -18.68
N SER A 172 6.10 -6.95 -17.67
CA SER A 172 5.06 -5.93 -17.81
C SER A 172 5.17 -4.82 -16.74
N TYR A 173 6.32 -4.65 -16.10
CA TYR A 173 6.43 -3.73 -14.95
C TYR A 173 6.18 -2.25 -15.31
N ASN A 174 6.63 -1.83 -16.50
CA ASN A 174 6.39 -0.47 -16.99
C ASN A 174 4.89 -0.10 -17.03
N ALA A 175 3.99 -1.06 -17.25
CA ALA A 175 2.55 -0.82 -17.25
C ALA A 175 1.97 -0.58 -15.84
N ALA A 176 2.61 -1.16 -14.81
CA ALA A 176 2.22 -0.96 -13.42
C ALA A 176 2.88 0.27 -12.78
N LEU A 177 4.02 0.72 -13.34
CA LEU A 177 4.87 1.76 -12.75
C LEU A 177 4.13 3.06 -12.38
N PRO A 178 3.21 3.63 -13.18
CA PRO A 178 2.49 4.84 -12.79
C PRO A 178 1.68 4.66 -11.50
N ARG A 179 0.97 3.52 -11.37
CA ARG A 179 0.17 3.19 -10.18
C ARG A 179 1.05 2.90 -8.97
N VAL A 180 2.18 2.21 -9.18
CA VAL A 180 3.15 1.94 -8.12
C VAL A 180 3.77 3.25 -7.62
N ASN A 181 4.19 4.14 -8.52
CA ASN A 181 4.75 5.45 -8.17
C ASN A 181 3.75 6.34 -7.43
N TYR A 182 2.46 6.26 -7.78
CA TYR A 182 1.40 6.95 -7.06
C TYR A 182 1.28 6.45 -5.61
N LEU A 183 1.14 5.13 -5.40
CA LEU A 183 1.04 4.55 -4.06
C LEU A 183 2.31 4.80 -3.24
N ALA A 184 3.49 4.68 -3.85
CA ALA A 184 4.75 4.94 -3.18
C ALA A 184 4.91 6.41 -2.80
N GLY A 185 4.43 7.34 -3.64
CA GLY A 185 4.39 8.76 -3.31
C GLY A 185 3.53 9.05 -2.09
N LEU A 186 2.28 8.56 -2.08
CA LEU A 186 1.38 8.71 -0.94
C LEU A 186 1.95 8.10 0.34
N TYR A 187 2.57 6.90 0.24
CA TYR A 187 3.25 6.26 1.37
C TYR A 187 4.35 7.16 1.93
N CYS A 188 5.26 7.68 1.09
CA CYS A 188 6.38 8.52 1.53
C CYS A 188 5.90 9.84 2.15
N GLU A 189 4.84 10.44 1.58
CA GLU A 189 4.22 11.66 2.11
C GLU A 189 3.62 11.40 3.50
N LEU A 190 2.86 10.31 3.66
CA LEU A 190 2.33 9.90 4.97
C LEU A 190 3.47 9.71 5.98
N GLN A 191 4.50 8.94 5.62
CA GLN A 191 5.63 8.72 6.51
C GLN A 191 6.27 10.06 6.90
N SER A 192 6.41 10.99 5.96
CA SER A 192 7.04 12.28 6.27
C SER A 192 6.20 13.17 7.17
N ILE A 193 4.87 13.12 7.08
CA ILE A 193 3.98 13.93 7.93
C ILE A 193 3.79 13.30 9.32
N LYS A 194 3.67 11.96 9.42
CA LYS A 194 3.36 11.29 10.68
C LYS A 194 4.43 11.42 11.76
N HIS A 195 5.68 11.64 11.34
CA HIS A 195 6.85 11.83 12.21
C HIS A 195 7.08 13.31 12.59
N LEU A 196 6.26 14.26 12.13
CA LEU A 196 6.36 15.66 12.55
C LEU A 196 5.83 15.87 13.98
N SER A 197 6.02 17.08 14.51
CA SER A 197 5.57 17.44 15.86
C SER A 197 4.10 17.05 16.12
N PRO A 198 3.81 16.34 17.23
CA PRO A 198 2.45 15.92 17.57
C PRO A 198 1.44 17.06 17.60
N ALA A 199 1.88 18.28 17.90
CA ALA A 199 1.02 19.46 18.00
C ALA A 199 0.49 19.95 16.64
N ILE A 200 1.16 19.64 15.52
CA ILE A 200 0.80 20.15 14.19
C ILE A 200 0.50 19.05 13.17
N ARG A 201 1.04 17.84 13.35
CA ARG A 201 0.94 16.76 12.35
C ARG A 201 -0.50 16.41 11.98
N GLY A 202 -1.45 16.47 12.91
CA GLY A 202 -2.87 16.20 12.65
C GLY A 202 -3.48 17.20 11.66
N GLY A 203 -3.27 18.51 11.89
CA GLY A 203 -3.73 19.55 10.97
C GLY A 203 -3.08 19.46 9.58
N LEU A 204 -1.79 19.13 9.54
CA LEU A 204 -1.08 18.91 8.26
C LEU A 204 -1.61 17.68 7.52
N MET A 205 -1.97 16.61 8.21
CA MET A 205 -2.62 15.44 7.58
C MET A 205 -3.99 15.78 7.01
N GLU A 206 -4.77 16.63 7.68
CA GLU A 206 -6.05 17.12 7.18
C GLU A 206 -5.91 17.98 5.91
N GLU A 207 -4.91 18.86 5.88
CA GLU A 207 -4.56 19.65 4.70
C GLU A 207 -4.07 18.78 3.55
N TRP A 208 -3.14 17.86 3.83
CA TRP A 208 -2.63 16.90 2.87
C TRP A 208 -3.76 16.04 2.28
N HIS A 209 -4.68 15.55 3.11
CA HIS A 209 -5.88 14.84 2.66
C HIS A 209 -6.72 15.69 1.72
N ARG A 210 -7.01 16.97 2.05
CA ARG A 210 -7.75 17.88 1.16
C ARG A 210 -7.06 18.10 -0.19
N ALA A 211 -5.73 18.09 -0.20
CA ALA A 211 -4.93 18.28 -1.42
C ALA A 211 -4.79 17.01 -2.27
N ARG A 212 -4.84 15.82 -1.67
CA ARG A 212 -4.61 14.54 -2.35
C ARG A 212 -5.86 13.75 -2.69
N TRP A 213 -6.91 13.83 -1.86
CA TRP A 213 -8.10 13.02 -2.05
C TRP A 213 -9.05 13.63 -3.08
N VAL A 214 -9.23 12.95 -4.22
CA VAL A 214 -10.09 13.42 -5.32
C VAL A 214 -11.48 12.76 -5.31
N GLY A 215 -11.82 11.92 -4.32
CA GLY A 215 -13.12 11.24 -4.20
C GLY A 215 -13.39 10.15 -5.26
N ASP A 216 -12.83 10.30 -6.45
CA ASP A 216 -12.81 9.31 -7.52
C ASP A 216 -11.40 8.70 -7.62
N LEU A 217 -11.28 7.37 -7.52
CA LEU A 217 -10.00 6.65 -7.57
C LEU A 217 -9.47 6.61 -9.01
N ARG A 218 -8.85 7.70 -9.47
CA ARG A 218 -8.27 7.83 -10.81
C ARG A 218 -6.75 8.03 -10.76
N PRO A 219 -5.96 6.94 -10.82
CA PRO A 219 -4.49 7.00 -10.68
C PRO A 219 -3.81 7.76 -11.81
N ASP A 220 -4.42 7.74 -12.99
CA ASP A 220 -3.97 8.43 -14.21
C ASP A 220 -4.19 9.95 -14.16
N GLU A 221 -5.14 10.41 -13.36
CA GLU A 221 -5.40 11.84 -13.12
C GLU A 221 -4.65 12.37 -11.88
N CYS A 222 -4.12 11.49 -11.05
CA CYS A 222 -3.44 11.83 -9.81
C CYS A 222 -1.96 12.18 -10.05
N SER A 223 -1.77 13.27 -10.80
CA SER A 223 -0.49 13.98 -10.95
C SER A 223 -0.58 15.34 -10.24
N LEU A 224 -1.09 15.38 -9.01
CA LEU A 224 -1.18 16.64 -8.27
C LEU A 224 0.21 16.99 -7.70
N PRO A 225 0.74 18.20 -7.93
CA PRO A 225 1.95 18.65 -7.24
C PRO A 225 1.73 18.69 -5.72
N LEU A 226 2.80 18.60 -4.93
CA LEU A 226 2.74 18.77 -3.47
C LEU A 226 2.04 20.10 -3.11
N PRO A 227 1.33 20.20 -1.96
CA PRO A 227 0.78 21.46 -1.49
C PRO A 227 1.85 22.57 -1.50
N GLU A 228 1.48 23.79 -1.89
CA GLU A 228 2.43 24.88 -2.17
C GLU A 228 3.38 25.16 -0.98
N ILE A 229 2.86 25.06 0.26
CA ILE A 229 3.62 25.22 1.51
C ILE A 229 4.72 24.15 1.69
N VAL A 230 4.46 22.94 1.21
CA VAL A 230 5.41 21.81 1.21
C VAL A 230 6.39 21.93 0.04
N SER A 231 5.94 22.45 -1.10
CA SER A 231 6.79 22.68 -2.28
C SER A 231 7.81 23.81 -2.05
N GLN A 232 7.46 24.85 -1.30
CA GLN A 232 8.36 25.96 -0.98
C GLN A 232 9.52 25.51 -0.08
N GLY A 233 9.28 24.58 0.84
CA GLY A 233 10.32 23.96 1.68
C GLY A 233 11.27 23.01 0.93
N LEU A 234 10.93 22.59 -0.29
CA LEU A 234 11.73 21.67 -1.12
C LEU A 234 12.64 22.39 -2.13
N SER A 235 12.60 23.72 -2.19
CA SER A 235 13.56 24.49 -3.00
C SER A 235 14.98 24.24 -2.47
N PRO A 236 15.99 24.03 -3.34
CA PRO A 236 17.34 23.77 -2.89
C PRO A 236 17.80 24.83 -1.90
N LEU A 237 18.25 24.42 -0.71
CA LEU A 237 18.99 25.28 0.20
C LEU A 237 20.25 25.75 -0.53
N GLY A 238 20.15 26.92 -1.16
CA GLY A 238 21.23 27.47 -1.97
C GLY A 238 20.71 28.42 -3.04
N GLU A 239 20.20 29.57 -2.63
CA GLU A 239 20.49 30.89 -3.22
C GLU A 239 19.75 31.94 -2.39
N GLU A 240 20.48 32.72 -1.61
CA GLU A 240 19.97 33.97 -1.03
C GLU A 240 19.62 34.90 -2.20
N GLY A 241 18.34 34.97 -2.55
CA GLY A 241 17.84 35.77 -3.68
C GLY A 241 16.54 36.49 -3.31
N ASP A 242 16.71 37.74 -2.86
CA ASP A 242 15.77 38.86 -2.78
C ASP A 242 14.26 38.57 -2.91
N CYS A 243 13.54 38.70 -1.79
CA CYS A 243 12.09 38.67 -1.72
C CYS A 243 11.47 39.87 -2.47
N ARG A 244 11.31 39.78 -3.80
CA ARG A 244 10.45 40.71 -4.56
C ARG A 244 9.54 39.98 -5.55
N ALA A 245 8.28 39.92 -5.13
CA ALA A 245 7.06 40.00 -5.94
C ALA A 245 7.01 39.20 -7.25
N SER A 246 6.41 38.02 -7.18
CA SER A 246 5.68 37.44 -8.31
C SER A 246 4.20 37.30 -7.95
N ALA A 247 3.36 37.79 -8.86
CA ALA A 247 1.95 38.12 -8.67
C ALA A 247 1.07 36.94 -8.19
N PRO A 248 -0.01 37.22 -7.43
CA PRO A 248 -0.91 36.17 -6.96
C PRO A 248 -1.66 35.54 -8.12
N TYR A 249 -1.73 34.20 -8.10
CA TYR A 249 -2.66 33.42 -8.91
C TYR A 249 -4.09 33.87 -8.60
N ARG A 250 -4.72 34.57 -9.56
CA ARG A 250 -6.15 34.90 -9.49
C ARG A 250 -6.95 33.61 -9.71
N SER A 251 -7.38 32.99 -8.62
CA SER A 251 -8.50 32.05 -8.65
C SER A 251 -9.79 32.83 -8.95
N ASN A 252 -10.15 32.89 -10.24
CA ASN A 252 -11.54 33.21 -10.59
C ASN A 252 -12.40 31.97 -10.34
N ALA A 253 -12.63 31.67 -9.06
CA ALA A 253 -13.72 30.82 -8.61
C ALA A 253 -14.39 31.56 -7.47
N ARG A 254 -15.33 32.43 -7.83
CA ARG A 254 -16.29 32.97 -6.86
C ARG A 254 -17.01 31.78 -6.25
N HIS A 255 -16.88 31.63 -4.94
CA HIS A 255 -17.84 30.86 -4.15
C HIS A 255 -19.20 31.49 -4.38
N ASP A 256 -20.05 30.77 -5.11
CA ASP A 256 -21.47 30.99 -5.08
C ASP A 256 -22.08 29.73 -4.45
N ASP A 257 -22.64 29.92 -3.26
CA ASP A 257 -23.35 28.92 -2.47
C ASP A 257 -24.69 28.60 -3.17
N THR A 258 -24.64 27.87 -4.29
CA THR A 258 -25.82 27.19 -4.83
C THR A 258 -25.40 25.88 -5.48
N VAL A 259 -25.53 24.80 -4.71
CA VAL A 259 -25.56 23.44 -5.24
C VAL A 259 -26.79 23.35 -6.15
N ASN A 260 -26.58 23.38 -7.46
CA ASN A 260 -27.63 23.01 -8.40
C ASN A 260 -27.18 21.86 -9.29
N ALA A 261 -28.05 20.86 -9.32
CA ALA A 261 -27.90 19.55 -9.91
C ALA A 261 -27.60 19.62 -11.41
N GLY A 262 -26.60 18.85 -11.85
CA GLY A 262 -26.27 18.76 -13.27
C GLY A 262 -24.96 18.04 -13.58
N SER A 263 -24.66 16.92 -12.93
CA SER A 263 -23.64 16.00 -13.44
C SER A 263 -24.29 14.65 -13.68
N THR A 264 -24.23 14.19 -14.93
CA THR A 264 -24.68 12.86 -15.34
C THR A 264 -24.04 11.79 -14.45
N ASP A 265 -24.87 11.22 -13.59
CA ASP A 265 -24.59 10.14 -12.68
C ASP A 265 -24.14 8.90 -13.47
N LEU A 266 -22.84 8.59 -13.42
CA LEU A 266 -22.28 7.35 -13.95
C LEU A 266 -22.46 6.17 -12.98
N GLY A 267 -23.27 6.30 -11.93
CA GLY A 267 -23.72 5.18 -11.09
C GLY A 267 -22.62 4.56 -10.20
N ILE A 268 -21.46 5.22 -10.07
CA ILE A 268 -20.43 4.86 -9.10
C ILE A 268 -20.45 5.96 -8.04
N GLY A 269 -21.13 5.72 -6.91
CA GLY A 269 -21.20 6.71 -5.83
C GLY A 269 -19.81 7.14 -5.38
N ARG A 270 -19.57 8.46 -5.29
CA ARG A 270 -18.31 9.04 -4.84
C ARG A 270 -17.89 8.41 -3.50
N ILE A 271 -16.66 7.93 -3.43
CA ILE A 271 -16.10 7.39 -2.19
C ILE A 271 -15.59 8.57 -1.38
N THR A 272 -16.08 8.74 -0.16
CA THR A 272 -15.57 9.75 0.77
C THR A 272 -14.94 9.04 1.96
N LEU A 273 -13.65 9.29 2.18
CA LEU A 273 -12.92 8.86 3.37
C LEU A 273 -12.56 10.09 4.22
N PRO A 274 -12.70 10.06 5.55
CA PRO A 274 -12.05 11.03 6.42
C PRO A 274 -10.52 10.89 6.36
N TRP A 275 -9.80 11.93 6.79
CA TRP A 275 -8.34 12.00 6.66
C TRP A 275 -7.61 10.82 7.30
N TRP A 276 -8.09 10.29 8.44
CA TRP A 276 -7.46 9.16 9.12
C TRP A 276 -7.64 7.83 8.39
N GLU A 277 -8.78 7.63 7.72
CA GLU A 277 -9.00 6.44 6.87
C GLU A 277 -8.25 6.52 5.55
N PHE A 278 -8.09 7.74 5.01
CA PHE A 278 -7.20 7.97 3.87
C PHE A 278 -5.75 7.70 4.25
N ALA A 279 -5.27 8.31 5.35
CA ALA A 279 -3.92 8.13 5.88
C ALA A 279 -3.59 6.64 6.08
N THR A 280 -4.48 5.87 6.73
CA THR A 280 -4.28 4.42 6.90
C THR A 280 -4.22 3.69 5.56
N ALA A 281 -5.07 4.04 4.59
CA ALA A 281 -5.02 3.45 3.25
C ALA A 281 -3.69 3.70 2.52
N THR A 282 -3.04 4.84 2.74
CA THR A 282 -1.73 5.16 2.15
C THR A 282 -0.55 4.47 2.84
N GLY A 283 -0.73 4.01 4.09
CA GLY A 283 0.35 3.41 4.89
C GLY A 283 0.70 1.97 4.52
N SER A 284 -0.05 1.32 3.63
CA SER A 284 0.14 -0.09 3.27
C SER A 284 0.96 -0.28 2.00
N THR A 285 1.87 -1.24 2.03
CA THR A 285 2.64 -1.70 0.86
C THR A 285 1.93 -2.78 0.03
N LEU A 286 0.79 -3.31 0.49
CA LEU A 286 0.11 -4.44 -0.18
C LEU A 286 -0.34 -4.13 -1.60
N GLY A 287 -0.83 -2.90 -1.87
CA GLY A 287 -1.20 -2.49 -3.23
C GLY A 287 -0.01 -2.48 -4.19
N ILE A 288 1.15 -2.03 -3.72
CA ILE A 288 2.40 -2.06 -4.50
C ILE A 288 2.80 -3.51 -4.81
N PHE A 289 2.76 -4.40 -3.81
CA PHE A 289 3.10 -5.82 -3.99
C PHE A 289 2.12 -6.56 -4.92
N ALA A 290 0.83 -6.20 -4.90
CA ALA A 290 -0.15 -6.79 -5.79
C ALA A 290 0.12 -6.42 -7.26
N LEU A 291 0.43 -5.15 -7.52
CA LEU A 291 0.80 -4.64 -8.85
C LEU A 291 2.13 -5.23 -9.35
N LEU A 292 3.12 -5.35 -8.46
CA LEU A 292 4.40 -6.03 -8.74
C LEU A 292 4.19 -7.48 -9.17
N CYS A 293 3.42 -8.24 -8.39
CA CYS A 293 3.15 -9.64 -8.69
C CYS A 293 2.35 -9.79 -9.99
N ALA A 294 1.39 -8.90 -10.27
CA ALA A 294 0.66 -8.89 -11.53
C ALA A 294 1.56 -8.57 -12.75
N SER A 295 2.65 -7.84 -12.55
CA SER A 295 3.59 -7.48 -13.61
C SER A 295 4.52 -8.62 -14.06
N SER A 296 4.55 -9.72 -13.30
CA SER A 296 5.35 -10.91 -13.62
C SER A 296 4.74 -11.82 -14.67
N TRP A 297 3.49 -11.57 -15.07
CA TRP A 297 2.85 -12.34 -16.14
C TRP A 297 3.42 -11.93 -17.51
N PRO A 298 3.73 -12.91 -18.39
CA PRO A 298 4.13 -12.62 -19.77
C PRO A 298 3.10 -11.76 -20.48
N GLN A 299 3.55 -11.02 -21.49
CA GLN A 299 2.66 -10.10 -22.21
C GLN A 299 1.48 -10.80 -22.91
N ASP A 300 1.56 -12.12 -23.12
CA ASP A 300 0.60 -12.89 -23.92
C ASP A 300 -0.21 -13.96 -23.17
N THR A 301 -0.12 -14.08 -21.83
CA THR A 301 -0.87 -15.14 -21.14
C THR A 301 -2.39 -14.86 -21.12
N PRO A 302 -3.24 -15.70 -21.76
CA PRO A 302 -4.69 -15.61 -21.63
C PRO A 302 -5.10 -15.89 -20.17
N ARG A 303 -6.23 -15.31 -19.74
CA ARG A 303 -6.85 -15.71 -18.46
C ARG A 303 -7.13 -17.21 -18.45
N ASP A 304 -7.05 -17.78 -17.27
CA ASP A 304 -7.63 -19.08 -16.94
C ASP A 304 -9.11 -19.10 -17.39
N PRO A 305 -9.55 -20.08 -18.21
CA PRO A 305 -10.91 -20.10 -18.78
C PRO A 305 -12.05 -20.19 -17.75
N GLY A 306 -11.75 -20.31 -16.45
CA GLY A 306 -12.74 -20.32 -15.37
C GLY A 306 -13.34 -18.96 -14.99
N ALA A 307 -12.94 -17.86 -15.63
CA ALA A 307 -13.47 -16.51 -15.38
C ALA A 307 -14.26 -15.99 -16.59
N SER A 308 -15.23 -16.76 -17.09
CA SER A 308 -16.25 -16.19 -17.98
C SER A 308 -17.14 -15.25 -17.13
N ARG A 309 -17.08 -13.96 -17.46
CA ARG A 309 -18.08 -12.96 -17.08
C ARG A 309 -19.22 -13.01 -18.11
N ASP A 310 -19.88 -14.15 -18.28
CA ASP A 310 -21.13 -14.23 -19.05
C ASP A 310 -22.30 -14.36 -18.07
N ILE A 311 -22.70 -13.21 -17.50
CA ILE A 311 -24.06 -13.06 -17.02
C ILE A 311 -24.91 -12.79 -18.27
N PRO A 312 -25.88 -13.64 -18.63
CA PRO A 312 -26.71 -13.38 -19.80
C PRO A 312 -27.51 -12.09 -19.58
N ARG A 313 -27.23 -11.06 -20.39
CA ARG A 313 -28.20 -9.98 -20.59
C ARG A 313 -29.40 -10.58 -21.31
N THR A 314 -30.56 -10.53 -20.67
CA THR A 314 -31.83 -10.85 -21.32
C THR A 314 -32.00 -9.94 -22.54
N PRO A 315 -32.21 -10.48 -23.76
CA PRO A 315 -32.47 -9.66 -24.92
C PRO A 315 -33.84 -8.97 -24.75
N GLY A 316 -33.86 -7.65 -24.94
CA GLY A 316 -35.11 -6.92 -25.09
C GLY A 316 -35.81 -7.34 -26.40
N PRO A 317 -37.15 -7.27 -26.47
CA PRO A 317 -37.89 -7.72 -27.63
C PRO A 317 -37.85 -6.64 -28.71
N ASN A 318 -36.83 -6.66 -29.57
CA ASN A 318 -36.87 -6.20 -30.97
C ASN A 318 -35.45 -6.09 -31.52
N GLU A 319 -34.96 -7.14 -32.17
CA GLU A 319 -33.95 -6.97 -33.23
C GLU A 319 -34.28 -7.95 -34.35
N LYS A 320 -34.78 -7.39 -35.45
CA LYS A 320 -35.11 -8.11 -36.68
C LYS A 320 -33.81 -8.46 -37.40
N ALA A 321 -33.75 -9.70 -37.87
CA ALA A 321 -32.69 -10.21 -38.73
C ALA A 321 -32.71 -9.50 -40.10
N GLU A 322 -31.54 -9.05 -40.57
CA GLU A 322 -31.33 -8.68 -41.96
C GLU A 322 -30.20 -9.52 -42.57
N TYR A 323 -30.47 -9.97 -43.80
CA TYR A 323 -29.70 -10.94 -44.58
C TYR A 323 -28.45 -10.30 -45.25
N GLY A 324 -27.47 -11.14 -45.56
CA GLY A 324 -26.09 -10.75 -45.85
C GLY A 324 -25.76 -10.28 -47.27
N VAL A 325 -24.48 -9.89 -47.43
CA VAL A 325 -23.78 -9.68 -48.71
C VAL A 325 -22.38 -10.30 -48.59
N PRO A 326 -21.90 -11.12 -49.55
CA PRO A 326 -20.58 -11.75 -49.47
C PRO A 326 -19.49 -10.98 -50.27
N GLY A 327 -18.27 -10.94 -49.72
CA GLY A 327 -17.04 -10.87 -50.52
C GLY A 327 -16.20 -9.60 -50.39
N GLY A 328 -15.11 -9.68 -49.61
CA GLY A 328 -13.97 -8.77 -49.65
C GLY A 328 -12.75 -9.43 -48.99
N PRO A 329 -11.52 -9.22 -49.48
CA PRO A 329 -10.34 -9.91 -48.98
C PRO A 329 -10.07 -9.52 -47.52
N ARG A 330 -10.02 -10.54 -46.63
CA ARG A 330 -9.65 -10.37 -45.23
C ARG A 330 -8.16 -10.02 -45.13
N PHE A 331 -7.86 -8.75 -44.93
CA PHE A 331 -6.58 -8.36 -44.33
C PHE A 331 -6.54 -8.90 -42.88
N PRO A 332 -5.41 -9.43 -42.40
CA PRO A 332 -5.30 -9.83 -41.00
C PRO A 332 -5.48 -8.57 -40.13
N ALA A 333 -6.51 -8.58 -39.30
CA ALA A 333 -6.87 -7.44 -38.48
C ALA A 333 -5.75 -7.11 -37.48
N ALA A 334 -5.29 -5.87 -37.48
CA ALA A 334 -4.43 -5.26 -36.46
C ALA A 334 -5.09 -5.15 -35.07
N SER A 335 -6.16 -5.90 -34.80
CA SER A 335 -7.05 -5.72 -33.63
C SER A 335 -6.63 -6.50 -32.38
N SER A 336 -5.70 -7.46 -32.51
CA SER A 336 -5.39 -8.38 -31.40
C SER A 336 -4.44 -7.80 -30.35
N ASP A 337 -3.60 -6.82 -30.70
CA ASP A 337 -2.59 -6.23 -29.82
C ASP A 337 -3.20 -5.11 -28.95
N THR A 338 -3.98 -4.21 -29.56
CA THR A 338 -4.75 -3.16 -28.85
C THR A 338 -5.67 -3.75 -27.80
N SER A 339 -6.41 -4.82 -28.14
CA SER A 339 -7.33 -5.49 -27.20
C SER A 339 -6.62 -6.17 -26.02
N ARG A 340 -5.36 -6.59 -26.16
CA ARG A 340 -4.55 -7.18 -25.08
C ARG A 340 -4.01 -6.12 -24.14
N THR A 341 -3.50 -5.03 -24.71
CA THR A 341 -3.00 -3.87 -23.96
C THR A 341 -4.10 -3.23 -23.11
N THR A 342 -5.30 -3.04 -23.68
CA THR A 342 -6.48 -2.55 -22.94
C THR A 342 -6.86 -3.47 -21.77
N ARG A 343 -6.91 -4.79 -22.00
CA ARG A 343 -7.25 -5.77 -20.94
C ARG A 343 -6.25 -5.83 -19.80
N ARG A 344 -4.95 -5.59 -20.06
CA ARG A 344 -3.93 -5.49 -19.01
C ARG A 344 -4.13 -4.23 -18.18
N ALA A 345 -4.31 -3.08 -18.84
CA ALA A 345 -4.55 -1.81 -18.18
C ALA A 345 -5.79 -1.90 -17.27
N GLU A 346 -6.87 -2.53 -17.75
CA GLU A 346 -8.05 -2.85 -16.95
C GLU A 346 -7.72 -3.72 -15.74
N HIS A 347 -6.96 -4.81 -15.90
CA HIS A 347 -6.61 -5.68 -14.77
C HIS A 347 -5.77 -4.96 -13.70
N LEU A 348 -4.79 -4.15 -14.11
CA LEU A 348 -3.98 -3.35 -13.19
C LEU A 348 -4.82 -2.27 -12.50
N SER A 349 -5.82 -1.73 -13.20
CA SER A 349 -6.79 -0.81 -12.62
C SER A 349 -7.70 -1.49 -11.59
N ASP A 350 -8.23 -2.67 -11.92
CA ASP A 350 -9.04 -3.48 -11.00
C ASP A 350 -8.24 -3.81 -9.73
N LEU A 351 -6.98 -4.24 -9.88
CA LEU A 351 -6.10 -4.52 -8.75
C LEU A 351 -5.83 -3.27 -7.91
N PHE A 352 -5.53 -2.15 -8.56
CA PHE A 352 -5.33 -0.89 -7.86
C PHE A 352 -6.56 -0.52 -7.04
N SER A 353 -7.74 -0.49 -7.65
CA SER A 353 -8.99 -0.07 -6.99
C SER A 353 -9.46 -1.06 -5.92
N ALA A 354 -9.09 -2.33 -6.05
CA ALA A 354 -9.38 -3.32 -5.01
C ALA A 354 -8.46 -3.16 -3.81
N TYR A 355 -7.16 -2.94 -4.04
CA TYR A 355 -6.20 -2.79 -2.93
C TYR A 355 -6.31 -1.43 -2.27
N PHE A 356 -6.37 -0.36 -3.06
CA PHE A 356 -6.47 1.01 -2.58
C PHE A 356 -7.88 1.57 -2.86
N PRO A 357 -8.60 2.08 -1.84
CA PRO A 357 -8.12 2.32 -0.48
C PRO A 357 -8.41 1.17 0.50
N PHE A 358 -9.33 0.25 0.17
CA PHE A 358 -9.96 -0.58 1.21
C PHE A 358 -9.08 -1.71 1.76
N ILE A 359 -8.46 -2.57 0.95
CA ILE A 359 -7.62 -3.65 1.51
C ILE A 359 -6.39 -3.06 2.21
N SER A 360 -5.79 -2.02 1.63
CA SER A 360 -4.68 -1.28 2.20
C SER A 360 -5.06 -0.61 3.52
N GLY A 361 -6.21 0.06 3.58
CA GLY A 361 -6.66 0.72 4.80
C GLY A 361 -7.11 -0.29 5.86
N LEU A 362 -7.70 -1.42 5.48
CA LEU A 362 -8.03 -2.48 6.43
C LEU A 362 -6.77 -3.04 7.09
N HIS A 363 -5.70 -3.26 6.31
CA HIS A 363 -4.42 -3.70 6.83
C HIS A 363 -3.91 -2.77 7.94
N ILE A 364 -3.80 -1.48 7.66
CA ILE A 364 -3.24 -0.51 8.61
C ILE A 364 -4.22 -0.18 9.74
N LEU A 365 -5.52 -0.13 9.48
CA LEU A 365 -6.52 0.07 10.54
C LEU A 365 -6.51 -1.06 11.57
N LEU A 366 -6.30 -2.31 11.15
CA LEU A 366 -6.20 -3.45 12.07
C LEU A 366 -4.94 -3.35 12.95
N ASP A 367 -3.83 -2.91 12.38
CA ASP A 367 -2.55 -2.67 13.06
C ASP A 367 -2.71 -1.63 14.18
N TYR A 368 -3.14 -0.41 13.83
CA TYR A 368 -3.44 0.64 14.79
C TYR A 368 -4.57 0.27 15.76
N TYR A 369 -5.49 -0.62 15.38
CA TYR A 369 -6.57 -1.06 16.28
C TYR A 369 -6.05 -1.94 17.42
N ILE A 370 -5.13 -2.86 17.13
CA ILE A 370 -4.54 -3.72 18.17
C ILE A 370 -3.52 -2.98 19.04
N ASP A 371 -2.85 -1.97 18.49
CA ASP A 371 -1.80 -1.20 19.17
C ASP A 371 -2.32 0.02 19.94
N ARG A 372 -3.61 0.32 19.85
CA ARG A 372 -4.25 1.49 20.48
C ARG A 372 -3.85 1.76 21.92
N GLU A 373 -3.82 0.73 22.76
CA GLU A 373 -3.49 0.93 24.18
C GLU A 373 -1.99 1.17 24.40
N GLU A 374 -1.14 0.52 23.59
CA GLU A 374 0.30 0.75 23.59
C GLU A 374 0.61 2.18 23.15
N ASP A 375 0.04 2.62 22.02
CA ASP A 375 0.21 3.98 21.50
C ASP A 375 -0.32 5.03 22.49
N ARG A 376 -1.45 4.76 23.15
CA ARG A 376 -2.01 5.67 24.18
C ARG A 376 -1.07 5.82 25.37
N LEU A 377 -0.40 4.75 25.78
CA LEU A 377 0.58 4.77 26.88
C LEU A 377 1.91 5.39 26.45
N GLY A 378 2.32 5.19 25.20
CA GLY A 378 3.53 5.78 24.59
C GLY A 378 3.37 7.26 24.21
N GLY A 379 2.13 7.75 24.06
CA GLY A 379 1.87 9.09 23.53
C GLY A 379 2.00 9.16 22.00
N ASP A 380 1.95 8.01 21.33
CA ASP A 380 2.19 7.88 19.90
C ASP A 380 0.94 8.22 19.07
N LEU A 381 1.15 8.49 17.79
CA LEU A 381 0.04 8.72 16.86
C LEU A 381 -0.76 7.42 16.74
N ASN A 382 -2.08 7.51 16.83
CA ASN A 382 -2.95 6.40 16.49
C ASN A 382 -4.14 6.86 15.66
N PHE A 383 -4.22 6.44 14.39
CA PHE A 383 -5.30 6.85 13.47
C PHE A 383 -6.68 6.39 13.92
N VAL A 384 -6.74 5.27 14.64
CA VAL A 384 -7.99 4.71 15.15
C VAL A 384 -8.56 5.55 16.31
N SER A 385 -7.72 6.35 16.97
CA SER A 385 -8.14 7.33 17.98
C SER A 385 -8.81 8.58 17.39
N ALA A 386 -8.71 8.81 16.07
CA ALA A 386 -9.37 9.94 15.39
C ALA A 386 -10.88 9.70 15.15
N TYR A 387 -11.38 8.48 15.34
CA TYR A 387 -12.81 8.21 15.28
C TYR A 387 -13.54 8.88 16.46
N PRO A 388 -14.73 9.47 16.23
CA PRO A 388 -15.42 10.28 17.24
C PRO A 388 -16.01 9.46 18.40
N SER A 389 -16.23 8.16 18.19
CA SER A 389 -16.71 7.25 19.25
C SER A 389 -16.26 5.81 19.01
N PRO A 390 -16.28 4.95 20.04
CA PRO A 390 -16.03 3.51 19.89
C PRO A 390 -16.94 2.84 18.84
N GLU A 391 -18.20 3.23 18.79
CA GLU A 391 -19.20 2.71 17.84
C GLU A 391 -18.88 3.15 16.40
N ALA A 392 -18.55 4.43 16.21
CA ALA A 392 -18.16 4.96 14.91
C ALA A 392 -16.89 4.27 14.36
N ARG A 393 -15.95 3.97 15.25
CA ARG A 393 -14.74 3.21 14.93
C ARG A 393 -15.05 1.78 14.48
N VAL A 394 -15.87 1.04 15.25
CA VAL A 394 -16.24 -0.33 14.88
C VAL A 394 -17.00 -0.34 13.55
N ALA A 395 -17.90 0.63 13.34
CA ALA A 395 -18.59 0.81 12.06
C ALA A 395 -17.61 1.10 10.91
N GLY A 396 -16.58 1.95 11.14
CA GLY A 396 -15.51 2.22 10.19
C GLY A 396 -14.72 0.96 9.83
N LEU A 397 -14.27 0.19 10.82
CA LEU A 397 -13.57 -1.08 10.61
C LEU A 397 -14.45 -2.09 9.85
N LEU A 398 -15.72 -2.24 10.21
CA LEU A 398 -16.66 -3.13 9.52
C LEU A 398 -16.88 -2.73 8.07
N LYS A 399 -16.99 -1.42 7.78
CA LYS A 399 -17.05 -0.89 6.40
C LYS A 399 -15.82 -1.31 5.61
N PHE A 400 -14.61 -1.20 6.19
CA PHE A 400 -13.38 -1.63 5.53
C PHE A 400 -13.32 -3.15 5.33
N VAL A 401 -13.82 -3.96 6.28
CA VAL A 401 -13.96 -5.41 6.10
C VAL A 401 -14.87 -5.74 4.91
N ASP A 402 -16.06 -5.16 4.87
CA ASP A 402 -17.05 -5.43 3.82
C ASP A 402 -16.52 -5.04 2.44
N ARG A 403 -16.01 -3.82 2.31
CA ARG A 403 -15.47 -3.32 1.04
C ARG A 403 -14.25 -4.11 0.59
N SER A 404 -13.38 -4.53 1.51
CA SER A 404 -12.21 -5.35 1.17
C SER A 404 -12.60 -6.74 0.68
N LEU A 405 -13.58 -7.38 1.33
CA LEU A 405 -14.07 -8.69 0.91
C LEU A 405 -14.79 -8.63 -0.45
N ASP A 406 -15.64 -7.63 -0.65
CA ASP A 406 -16.33 -7.39 -1.92
C ASP A 406 -15.32 -7.15 -3.04
N ALA A 407 -14.39 -6.20 -2.85
CA ALA A 407 -13.33 -5.90 -3.81
C ALA A 407 -12.48 -7.12 -4.15
N ALA A 408 -12.02 -7.87 -3.14
CA ALA A 408 -11.23 -9.09 -3.33
C ALA A 408 -11.99 -10.19 -4.08
N SER A 409 -13.31 -10.32 -3.82
CA SER A 409 -14.15 -11.34 -4.45
C SER A 409 -14.38 -11.08 -5.95
N ASN A 410 -14.31 -9.82 -6.38
CA ASN A 410 -14.52 -9.39 -7.77
C ASN A 410 -13.27 -9.44 -8.65
N LEU A 411 -12.10 -9.73 -8.06
CA LEU A 411 -10.83 -9.88 -8.77
C LEU A 411 -10.67 -11.26 -9.44
N PRO A 412 -9.95 -11.36 -10.57
CA PRO A 412 -9.49 -12.66 -11.05
C PRO A 412 -8.61 -13.35 -10.01
N ARG A 413 -8.74 -14.68 -9.90
CA ARG A 413 -8.10 -15.47 -8.83
C ARG A 413 -8.46 -14.94 -7.43
N ALA A 414 -9.71 -14.53 -7.25
CA ALA A 414 -10.29 -14.03 -6.01
C ALA A 414 -9.87 -14.82 -4.76
N TRP A 415 -9.72 -16.15 -4.87
CA TRP A 415 -9.28 -17.03 -3.78
C TRP A 415 -7.97 -16.57 -3.10
N LEU A 416 -7.00 -15.98 -3.84
CA LEU A 416 -5.78 -15.48 -3.22
C LEU A 416 -6.01 -14.14 -2.52
N HIS A 417 -6.74 -13.23 -3.15
CA HIS A 417 -7.02 -11.91 -2.60
C HIS A 417 -7.94 -12.01 -1.37
N LEU A 418 -8.91 -12.93 -1.37
CA LEU A 418 -9.72 -13.29 -0.21
C LEU A 418 -8.87 -13.90 0.90
N ALA A 419 -7.89 -14.77 0.57
CA ALA A 419 -6.95 -15.29 1.55
C ALA A 419 -6.11 -14.18 2.20
N VAL A 420 -5.73 -13.14 1.45
CA VAL A 420 -5.03 -11.96 2.00
C VAL A 420 -5.93 -11.25 3.01
N VAL A 421 -7.15 -10.86 2.61
CA VAL A 421 -8.08 -10.11 3.48
C VAL A 421 -8.44 -10.89 4.74
N ARG A 422 -8.79 -12.17 4.59
CA ARG A 422 -9.15 -13.04 5.71
C ARG A 422 -7.95 -13.40 6.57
N GLY A 423 -6.77 -13.54 5.96
CA GLY A 423 -5.50 -13.72 6.64
C GLY A 423 -5.14 -12.52 7.50
N LEU A 424 -5.31 -11.28 7.01
CA LEU A 424 -5.12 -10.06 7.80
C LEU A 424 -6.02 -10.06 9.04
N LEU A 425 -7.33 -10.28 8.85
CA LEU A 425 -8.28 -10.37 9.97
C LEU A 425 -7.88 -11.43 10.99
N ALA A 426 -7.54 -12.63 10.52
CA ALA A 426 -7.16 -13.72 11.41
C ALA A 426 -5.85 -13.45 12.15
N MET A 427 -4.84 -12.89 11.48
CA MET A 427 -3.53 -12.65 12.04
C MET A 427 -3.57 -11.55 13.10
N TYR A 428 -4.17 -10.40 12.78
CA TYR A 428 -4.29 -9.26 13.69
C TYR A 428 -5.24 -9.54 14.85
N LEU A 429 -6.44 -10.06 14.59
CA LEU A 429 -7.42 -10.32 15.66
C LEU A 429 -7.04 -11.52 16.56
N SER A 430 -6.00 -12.28 16.20
CA SER A 430 -5.41 -13.33 17.06
C SER A 430 -4.36 -12.81 18.04
N ASP A 431 -3.98 -11.54 17.94
CA ASP A 431 -2.91 -10.96 18.75
C ASP A 431 -3.25 -10.98 20.25
N PRO A 432 -2.30 -11.31 21.15
CA PRO A 432 -2.52 -11.26 22.59
C PRO A 432 -3.07 -9.93 23.10
N LYS A 433 -2.70 -8.80 22.46
CA LYS A 433 -3.18 -7.45 22.79
C LYS A 433 -4.71 -7.34 22.72
N VAL A 434 -5.38 -8.10 21.85
CA VAL A 434 -6.85 -8.12 21.72
C VAL A 434 -7.54 -8.56 23.02
N ARG A 435 -6.94 -9.53 23.73
CA ARG A 435 -7.46 -10.00 25.02
C ARG A 435 -7.04 -9.08 26.16
N ALA A 436 -5.80 -8.59 26.12
CA ALA A 436 -5.24 -7.76 27.18
C ALA A 436 -5.91 -6.38 27.28
N THR A 437 -6.37 -5.82 26.16
CA THR A 437 -6.90 -4.44 26.07
C THR A 437 -8.43 -4.35 26.08
N GLY A 438 -9.12 -5.46 26.34
CA GLY A 438 -10.58 -5.50 26.49
C GLY A 438 -11.40 -5.39 25.20
N ILE A 439 -10.77 -5.33 24.02
CA ILE A 439 -11.45 -5.17 22.70
C ILE A 439 -11.99 -6.49 22.11
N SER A 440 -12.16 -7.52 22.95
CA SER A 440 -12.49 -8.88 22.50
C SER A 440 -13.93 -9.04 21.96
N SER A 441 -14.87 -8.17 22.33
CA SER A 441 -16.23 -8.16 21.77
C SER A 441 -16.23 -7.72 20.32
N GLU A 442 -15.59 -6.59 20.06
CA GLU A 442 -15.47 -5.92 18.78
C GLU A 442 -14.62 -6.76 17.82
N ALA A 443 -13.51 -7.34 18.30
CA ALA A 443 -12.72 -8.28 17.51
C ALA A 443 -13.53 -9.52 17.07
N ARG A 444 -14.41 -10.04 17.94
CA ARG A 444 -15.33 -11.13 17.57
C ARG A 444 -16.35 -10.69 16.53
N GLU A 445 -16.80 -9.44 16.55
CA GLU A 445 -17.70 -8.89 15.55
C GLU A 445 -17.03 -8.76 14.18
N LEU A 446 -15.82 -8.19 14.14
CA LEU A 446 -15.00 -8.12 12.92
C LEU A 446 -14.72 -9.52 12.34
N ALA A 447 -14.36 -10.47 13.21
CA ALA A 447 -14.14 -11.86 12.82
C ALA A 447 -15.42 -12.55 12.31
N ARG A 448 -16.57 -12.24 12.90
CA ARG A 448 -17.88 -12.73 12.45
C ARG A 448 -18.19 -12.19 11.05
N ARG A 449 -17.93 -10.90 10.82
CA ARG A 449 -18.10 -10.25 9.52
C ARG A 449 -17.17 -10.82 8.45
N GLY A 450 -15.92 -11.15 8.82
CA GLY A 450 -14.96 -11.85 7.97
C GLY A 450 -15.39 -13.26 7.52
N GLY A 451 -16.37 -13.86 8.20
CA GLY A 451 -16.98 -15.14 7.87
C GLY A 451 -16.40 -16.34 8.62
N PRO A 452 -16.95 -17.55 8.38
CA PRO A 452 -16.57 -18.76 9.12
C PRO A 452 -15.08 -19.13 9.04
N LEU A 453 -14.47 -18.91 7.88
CA LEU A 453 -13.06 -19.22 7.66
C LEU A 453 -12.14 -18.34 8.52
N VAL A 454 -12.42 -17.04 8.67
CA VAL A 454 -11.65 -16.15 9.56
C VAL A 454 -11.65 -16.68 10.99
N ARG A 455 -12.79 -17.16 11.48
CA ARG A 455 -12.88 -17.73 12.84
C ARG A 455 -12.06 -19.01 13.01
N ALA A 456 -12.03 -19.87 11.99
CA ALA A 456 -11.18 -21.06 11.99
C ALA A 456 -9.68 -20.68 11.96
N LEU A 457 -9.32 -19.70 11.12
CA LEU A 457 -7.96 -19.20 11.02
C LEU A 457 -7.49 -18.50 12.29
N LEU A 458 -8.35 -17.77 13.00
CA LEU A 458 -8.01 -17.16 14.29
C LEU A 458 -7.49 -18.18 15.30
N PHE A 459 -8.14 -19.35 15.36
CA PHE A 459 -7.69 -20.45 16.21
C PHE A 459 -6.32 -20.97 15.75
N ALA A 460 -6.13 -21.18 14.44
CA ALA A 460 -4.86 -21.63 13.89
C ALA A 460 -3.72 -20.64 14.13
N CYS A 461 -3.94 -19.34 13.91
CA CYS A 461 -2.98 -18.27 14.20
C CYS A 461 -2.59 -18.25 15.68
N GLY A 462 -3.57 -18.37 16.59
CA GLY A 462 -3.32 -18.46 18.02
C GLY A 462 -2.45 -19.68 18.41
N LEU A 463 -2.62 -20.83 17.76
CA LEU A 463 -1.75 -21.99 17.95
C LEU A 463 -0.33 -21.75 17.42
N VAL A 464 -0.21 -21.19 16.21
CA VAL A 464 1.09 -20.89 15.60
C VAL A 464 1.89 -19.92 16.47
N ARG A 465 1.28 -18.86 17.00
CA ARG A 465 1.95 -17.92 17.92
C ARG A 465 2.52 -18.61 19.16
N LYS A 466 1.75 -19.51 19.79
CA LYS A 466 2.18 -20.30 20.95
C LYS A 466 3.36 -21.25 20.66
N VAL A 467 3.39 -21.83 19.46
CA VAL A 467 4.40 -22.84 19.09
C VAL A 467 5.67 -22.19 18.53
N VAL A 468 5.54 -21.11 17.78
CA VAL A 468 6.65 -20.51 17.02
C VAL A 468 7.25 -19.28 17.73
N GLY A 469 6.58 -18.74 18.76
CA GLY A 469 7.09 -17.61 19.53
C GLY A 469 7.08 -16.30 18.73
N PHE A 470 5.99 -16.06 18.01
CA PHE A 470 5.71 -14.78 17.34
C PHE A 470 4.79 -13.90 18.17
#